data_AF-A0A257TAK1-F1
#
_entry.id   AF-A0A257TAK1-F1
#
_cell.length_a   1.000
_cell.length_b   1.000
_cell.length_c   1.000
_cell.angle_alpha   90.00
_cell.angle_beta   90.00
_cell.angle_gamma   90.00
#
_symmetry.space_group_name_H-M   'P 1'
#
loop_
_entity.id
_entity.type
_entity.pdbx_description
1 polymer ?
#
loop_
_entity_poly.entity_id
_entity_poly.type
_entity_poly.pdbx_seq_one_letter_code
_entity_poly.pdbx_strand_id
1 'polypeptide(L)'
;IDVVEGLLGFSLAKSHTVAAAAAARALGEIGKSELLYRMQPQPSAMVEAARNGDRRLRYAALEAIIRWKPYRPYPGSSLVVEALGYFAGSFALPRAIVADARTAEVERQAGLLAELGFETDVATTERDVVADAISSPDYLFALIDYTLAGPTSGQLLQRLRRDNRTARLPIGIIASTEDLERARRLSRQTPLSAVIYQPVDAASLDFQFKRLLAVSGQRLVPPEERRQQARQAVEWLAQLAASPQQIYNLRRTEGAVSAAIRVADFGPSAAKVLGSLGTATSQKTLADVASQLVQPAETRKAAGQAFAASVSRFGTLLTTGEIRLQYQRYNESEQQDQETQTLLASILDTIEARAAADQADH
;
A
#
# COMPACT_ATOMS: atom_id res chain seq x y z
N ILE A 1 14.07 -29.15 5.85
CA ILE A 1 13.95 -27.83 5.19
C ILE A 1 13.59 -28.04 3.72
N ASP A 2 14.40 -28.81 2.98
CA ASP A 2 14.23 -29.10 1.54
C ASP A 2 12.84 -29.61 1.15
N VAL A 3 12.22 -30.48 1.98
CA VAL A 3 10.86 -30.98 1.75
C VAL A 3 9.82 -29.85 1.76
N VAL A 4 9.95 -28.91 2.70
CA VAL A 4 9.01 -27.79 2.84
C VAL A 4 9.24 -26.74 1.75
N GLU A 5 10.49 -26.55 1.33
CA GLU A 5 10.84 -25.71 0.18
C GLU A 5 10.30 -26.29 -1.14
N GLY A 6 10.43 -27.62 -1.32
CA GLY A 6 9.82 -28.33 -2.44
C GLY A 6 8.29 -28.21 -2.44
N LEU A 7 7.65 -28.31 -1.28
CA LEU A 7 6.21 -28.09 -1.12
C LEU A 7 5.81 -26.66 -1.51
N LEU A 8 6.57 -25.65 -1.09
CA LEU A 8 6.32 -24.26 -1.47
C LEU A 8 6.42 -24.08 -2.98
N GLY A 9 7.51 -24.57 -3.59
CA GLY A 9 7.72 -24.48 -5.05
C GLY A 9 6.60 -25.17 -5.84
N PHE A 10 6.22 -26.39 -5.44
CA PHE A 10 5.12 -27.12 -6.07
C PHE A 10 3.78 -26.37 -5.92
N SER A 11 3.49 -25.86 -4.72
CA SER A 11 2.24 -25.15 -4.44
C SER A 11 2.14 -23.84 -5.21
N LEU A 12 3.25 -23.12 -5.39
CA LEU A 12 3.32 -21.94 -6.26
C LEU A 12 3.03 -22.30 -7.71
N ALA A 13 3.68 -23.34 -8.24
CA ALA A 13 3.48 -23.79 -9.63
C ALA A 13 2.04 -24.24 -9.91
N LYS A 14 1.37 -24.85 -8.92
CA LYS A 14 -0.04 -25.30 -9.03
C LYS A 14 -1.05 -24.25 -8.57
N SER A 15 -0.63 -23.04 -8.19
CA SER A 15 -1.51 -21.99 -7.67
C SER A 15 -2.32 -22.39 -6.42
N HIS A 16 -1.80 -23.34 -5.62
CA HIS A 16 -2.37 -23.75 -4.34
C HIS A 16 -1.95 -22.77 -3.23
N THR A 17 -2.53 -21.56 -3.23
CA THR A 17 -2.03 -20.46 -2.40
C THR A 17 -2.16 -20.69 -0.91
N VAL A 18 -3.19 -21.42 -0.45
CA VAL A 18 -3.35 -21.78 0.96
C VAL A 18 -2.24 -22.72 1.45
N ALA A 19 -1.93 -23.76 0.66
CA ALA A 19 -0.85 -24.69 0.96
C ALA A 19 0.52 -24.00 0.88
N ALA A 20 0.73 -23.14 -0.12
CA ALA A 20 1.92 -22.31 -0.22
C ALA A 20 2.09 -21.39 0.99
N ALA A 21 1.00 -20.79 1.51
CA ALA A 21 1.06 -19.91 2.67
C ALA A 21 1.44 -20.68 3.93
N ALA A 22 0.90 -21.90 4.12
CA ALA A 22 1.31 -22.78 5.21
C ALA A 22 2.78 -23.18 5.11
N ALA A 23 3.26 -23.55 3.91
CA ALA A 23 4.66 -23.88 3.67
C ALA A 23 5.60 -22.68 3.92
N ALA A 24 5.20 -21.48 3.50
CA ALA A 24 5.93 -20.24 3.77
C ALA A 24 6.09 -19.96 5.27
N ARG A 25 5.01 -20.09 6.06
CA ARG A 25 5.08 -19.93 7.53
C ARG A 25 5.99 -20.96 8.17
N ALA A 26 5.83 -22.24 7.80
CA ALA A 26 6.67 -23.31 8.32
C ALA A 26 8.15 -23.07 8.01
N LEU A 27 8.48 -22.66 6.77
CA LEU A 27 9.84 -22.24 6.39
C LEU A 27 10.32 -21.05 7.21
N GLY A 28 9.47 -20.05 7.47
CA GLY A 28 9.81 -18.92 8.32
C GLY A 28 10.25 -19.32 9.73
N GLU A 29 9.68 -20.39 10.28
CA GLU A 29 10.03 -20.91 11.61
C GLU A 29 11.33 -21.73 11.64
N ILE A 30 11.53 -22.61 10.65
CA ILE A 30 12.64 -23.58 10.64
C ILE A 30 13.83 -23.15 9.78
N GLY A 31 13.62 -22.22 8.87
CA GLY A 31 14.57 -21.78 7.85
C GLY A 31 15.49 -20.65 8.33
N LYS A 32 16.44 -20.28 7.45
CA LYS A 32 17.42 -19.22 7.68
C LYS A 32 17.70 -18.46 6.38
N SER A 33 18.44 -17.36 6.46
CA SER A 33 18.70 -16.46 5.33
C SER A 33 19.49 -17.11 4.18
N GLU A 34 20.19 -18.21 4.43
CA GLU A 34 20.90 -19.00 3.42
C GLU A 34 19.96 -19.48 2.29
N LEU A 35 18.68 -19.70 2.58
CA LEU A 35 17.67 -20.08 1.58
C LEU A 35 17.40 -18.97 0.54
N LEU A 36 17.75 -17.72 0.86
CA LEU A 36 17.66 -16.59 -0.07
C LEU A 36 18.91 -16.49 -0.96
N TYR A 37 20.04 -17.00 -0.50
CA TYR A 37 21.34 -16.84 -1.16
C TYR A 37 21.64 -17.94 -2.19
N ARG A 38 20.72 -18.12 -3.13
CA ARG A 38 20.91 -19.06 -4.23
C ARG A 38 22.00 -18.56 -5.18
N MET A 39 22.84 -19.47 -5.65
CA MET A 39 23.85 -19.21 -6.70
C MET A 39 23.24 -19.04 -8.10
N GLN A 40 21.91 -18.90 -8.20
CA GLN A 40 21.18 -18.80 -9.45
C GLN A 40 20.61 -17.37 -9.60
N PRO A 41 20.45 -16.88 -10.83
CA PRO A 41 19.90 -15.54 -11.08
C PRO A 41 18.40 -15.43 -10.73
N GLN A 42 17.72 -16.57 -10.55
CA GLN A 42 16.30 -16.62 -10.25
C GLN A 42 16.05 -16.41 -8.75
N PRO A 43 15.00 -15.65 -8.37
CA PRO A 43 14.59 -15.51 -6.98
C PRO A 43 14.29 -16.87 -6.33
N SER A 44 14.48 -16.96 -5.02
CA SER A 44 14.07 -18.16 -4.27
C SER A 44 12.54 -18.30 -4.30
N ALA A 45 12.05 -19.51 -4.05
CA ALA A 45 10.61 -19.75 -3.92
C ALA A 45 9.97 -18.84 -2.86
N MET A 46 10.73 -18.44 -1.84
CA MET A 46 10.26 -17.53 -0.81
C MET A 46 10.07 -16.10 -1.33
N VAL A 47 10.99 -15.62 -2.16
CA VAL A 47 10.88 -14.29 -2.79
C VAL A 47 9.74 -14.28 -3.83
N GLU A 48 9.57 -15.35 -4.60
CA GLU A 48 8.43 -15.48 -5.52
C GLU A 48 7.08 -15.47 -4.78
N ALA A 49 7.01 -16.13 -3.61
CA ALA A 49 5.83 -16.06 -2.75
C ALA A 49 5.57 -14.63 -2.23
N ALA A 50 6.62 -13.87 -1.89
CA ALA A 50 6.51 -12.46 -1.48
C ALA A 50 6.04 -11.52 -2.61
N ARG A 51 6.01 -12.00 -3.85
CA ARG A 51 5.44 -11.28 -5.00
C ARG A 51 4.04 -11.79 -5.39
N ASN A 52 3.55 -12.88 -4.79
CA ASN A 52 2.31 -13.53 -5.23
C ASN A 52 1.07 -12.61 -5.11
N GLY A 53 0.07 -12.78 -5.96
CA GLY A 53 -1.18 -12.02 -5.89
C GLY A 53 -2.07 -12.36 -4.69
N ASP A 54 -1.87 -13.52 -4.06
CA ASP A 54 -2.56 -13.88 -2.83
C ASP A 54 -1.95 -13.15 -1.62
N ARG A 55 -2.77 -12.31 -0.97
CA ARG A 55 -2.34 -11.43 0.12
C ARG A 55 -1.79 -12.21 1.32
N ARG A 56 -2.39 -13.34 1.70
CA ARG A 56 -1.96 -14.13 2.87
C ARG A 56 -0.64 -14.84 2.61
N LEU A 57 -0.47 -15.41 1.41
CA LEU A 57 0.79 -15.99 0.97
C LEU A 57 1.90 -14.93 0.93
N ARG A 58 1.60 -13.77 0.34
CA ARG A 58 2.53 -12.64 0.26
C ARG A 58 3.00 -12.20 1.64
N TYR A 59 2.07 -12.06 2.58
CA TYR A 59 2.36 -11.67 3.95
C TYR A 59 3.22 -12.71 4.68
N ALA A 60 2.84 -13.99 4.62
CA ALA A 60 3.59 -15.08 5.25
C ALA A 60 5.04 -15.17 4.72
N ALA A 61 5.20 -14.91 3.42
CA ALA A 61 6.51 -14.84 2.78
C ALA A 61 7.38 -13.70 3.29
N LEU A 62 6.79 -12.50 3.38
CA LEU A 62 7.48 -11.34 3.93
C LEU A 62 7.90 -11.56 5.38
N GLU A 63 6.98 -12.06 6.20
CA GLU A 63 7.24 -12.36 7.61
C GLU A 63 8.45 -13.29 7.77
N ALA A 64 8.49 -14.37 6.99
CA ALA A 64 9.60 -15.31 6.98
C ALA A 64 10.94 -14.62 6.59
N ILE A 65 10.93 -13.84 5.50
CA ILE A 65 12.13 -13.15 5.01
C ILE A 65 12.66 -12.13 6.04
N ILE A 66 11.78 -11.34 6.64
CA ILE A 66 12.17 -10.35 7.66
C ILE A 66 12.71 -11.04 8.91
N ARG A 67 12.07 -12.13 9.34
CA ARG A 67 12.52 -12.94 10.48
C ARG A 67 13.92 -13.51 10.28
N TRP A 68 14.27 -13.93 9.06
CA TRP A 68 15.59 -14.46 8.76
C TRP A 68 16.73 -13.44 8.78
N LYS A 69 16.42 -12.13 8.81
CA LYS A 69 17.39 -11.02 8.87
C LYS A 69 18.56 -11.19 7.88
N PRO A 70 18.29 -11.22 6.57
CA PRO A 70 19.36 -11.31 5.57
C PRO A 70 20.33 -10.14 5.70
N TYR A 71 21.63 -10.43 5.60
CA TYR A 71 22.73 -9.47 5.82
C TYR A 71 23.48 -9.09 4.53
N ARG A 72 23.24 -9.79 3.43
CA ARG A 72 23.77 -9.47 2.09
C ARG A 72 22.63 -9.40 1.06
N PRO A 73 22.81 -8.65 -0.05
CA PRO A 73 21.86 -8.64 -1.15
C PRO A 73 21.60 -10.04 -1.72
N TYR A 74 20.39 -10.27 -2.23
CA TYR A 74 19.97 -11.53 -2.83
C TYR A 74 19.00 -11.27 -4.00
N PRO A 75 18.85 -12.23 -4.93
CA PRO A 75 17.95 -12.07 -6.08
C PRO A 75 16.52 -11.75 -5.64
N GLY A 76 16.02 -10.60 -6.09
CA GLY A 76 14.68 -10.11 -5.78
C GLY A 76 14.51 -9.41 -4.43
N SER A 77 15.58 -8.98 -3.76
CA SER A 77 15.47 -8.17 -2.53
C SER A 77 14.66 -6.88 -2.70
N SER A 78 14.63 -6.28 -3.89
CA SER A 78 13.78 -5.14 -4.21
C SER A 78 12.28 -5.47 -4.16
N LEU A 79 11.90 -6.70 -4.52
CA LEU A 79 10.51 -7.16 -4.50
C LEU A 79 9.95 -7.24 -3.08
N VAL A 80 10.82 -7.53 -2.11
CA VAL A 80 10.47 -7.53 -0.68
C VAL A 80 10.11 -6.12 -0.22
N VAL A 81 10.86 -5.11 -0.66
CA VAL A 81 10.56 -3.70 -0.35
C VAL A 81 9.26 -3.26 -1.02
N GLU A 82 9.03 -3.64 -2.28
CA GLU A 82 7.78 -3.34 -2.98
C GLU A 82 6.58 -3.97 -2.27
N ALA A 83 6.71 -5.22 -1.82
CA ALA A 83 5.66 -5.90 -1.10
C ALA A 83 5.44 -5.31 0.31
N LEU A 84 6.48 -4.87 1.02
CA LEU A 84 6.34 -4.09 2.26
C LEU A 84 5.60 -2.77 2.01
N GLY A 85 5.94 -2.05 0.94
CA GLY A 85 5.24 -0.83 0.54
C GLY A 85 3.77 -1.09 0.22
N TYR A 86 3.45 -2.20 -0.45
CA TYR A 86 2.08 -2.64 -0.71
C TYR A 86 1.29 -2.84 0.60
N PHE A 87 1.85 -3.48 1.63
CA PHE A 87 1.14 -3.64 2.90
C PHE A 87 1.06 -2.36 3.71
N ALA A 88 2.13 -1.57 3.74
CA ALA A 88 2.18 -0.28 4.44
C ALA A 88 1.17 0.74 3.89
N GLY A 89 0.83 0.65 2.60
CA GLY A 89 -0.19 1.49 1.96
C GLY A 89 -1.63 1.00 2.15
N SER A 90 -1.88 0.04 3.05
CA SER A 90 -3.21 -0.52 3.33
C SER A 90 -3.77 0.10 4.61
N PHE A 91 -4.87 0.83 4.49
CA PHE A 91 -5.57 1.53 5.57
C PHE A 91 -6.89 0.83 5.95
N ALA A 92 -7.14 -0.35 5.37
CA ALA A 92 -8.32 -1.17 5.59
C ALA A 92 -9.64 -0.48 5.22
N LEU A 93 -9.57 0.59 4.43
CA LEU A 93 -10.74 1.28 3.89
C LEU A 93 -11.43 0.37 2.85
N PRO A 94 -12.77 0.36 2.78
CA PRO A 94 -13.49 -0.34 1.73
C PRO A 94 -13.47 0.49 0.45
N ARG A 95 -12.39 0.39 -0.34
CA ARG A 95 -12.27 1.15 -1.59
C ARG A 95 -12.83 0.36 -2.78
N ALA A 96 -13.40 1.06 -3.75
CA ALA A 96 -13.89 0.50 -5.00
C ALA A 96 -13.46 1.37 -6.19
N ILE A 97 -13.36 0.75 -7.36
CA ILE A 97 -13.17 1.48 -8.63
C ILE A 97 -14.46 1.41 -9.40
N VAL A 98 -14.88 2.52 -9.98
CA VAL A 98 -15.96 2.59 -10.95
C VAL A 98 -15.40 3.11 -12.25
N ALA A 99 -15.62 2.37 -13.33
CA ALA A 99 -15.12 2.71 -14.64
C ALA A 99 -16.20 2.64 -15.72
N ASP A 100 -16.46 3.76 -16.38
CA ASP A 100 -17.36 3.88 -17.53
C ASP A 100 -16.86 5.04 -18.41
N ALA A 101 -16.97 4.90 -19.74
CA ALA A 101 -16.59 5.97 -20.66
C ALA A 101 -17.48 7.22 -20.49
N ARG A 102 -18.68 7.07 -19.92
CA ARG A 102 -19.66 8.13 -19.69
C ARG A 102 -19.54 8.67 -18.27
N THR A 103 -19.08 9.91 -18.14
CA THR A 103 -18.89 10.59 -16.83
C THR A 103 -20.14 10.53 -15.95
N ALA A 104 -21.33 10.77 -16.52
CA ALA A 104 -22.59 10.74 -15.76
C ALA A 104 -22.89 9.36 -15.13
N GLU A 105 -22.53 8.26 -15.80
CA GLU A 105 -22.74 6.91 -15.24
C GLU A 105 -21.72 6.59 -14.16
N VAL A 106 -20.47 7.02 -14.32
CA VAL A 106 -19.42 6.86 -13.30
C VAL A 106 -19.80 7.58 -12.01
N GLU A 107 -20.23 8.84 -12.10
CA GLU A 107 -20.66 9.63 -10.94
C GLU A 107 -21.88 9.03 -10.25
N ARG A 108 -22.87 8.58 -11.03
CA ARG A 108 -24.07 7.92 -10.51
C ARG A 108 -23.72 6.65 -9.73
N GLN A 109 -22.87 5.80 -10.30
CA GLN A 109 -22.43 4.55 -9.65
C GLN A 109 -21.56 4.81 -8.42
N ALA A 110 -20.70 5.83 -8.45
CA ALA A 110 -19.93 6.27 -7.29
C ALA A 110 -20.84 6.77 -6.16
N GLY A 111 -21.91 7.49 -6.48
CA GLY A 111 -22.92 7.90 -5.50
C GLY A 111 -23.59 6.71 -4.80
N LEU A 112 -23.99 5.68 -5.56
CA LEU A 112 -24.56 4.45 -5.00
C LEU A 112 -23.58 3.70 -4.09
N LEU A 113 -22.30 3.67 -4.44
CA LEU A 113 -21.27 3.04 -3.62
C LEU A 113 -20.96 3.85 -2.35
N ALA A 114 -21.03 5.17 -2.42
CA ALA A 114 -20.89 6.04 -1.25
C ALA A 114 -22.02 5.80 -0.24
N GLU A 115 -23.27 5.60 -0.70
CA GLU A 115 -24.39 5.21 0.17
C GLU A 115 -24.15 3.87 0.88
N LEU A 116 -23.39 2.97 0.26
CA LEU A 116 -22.96 1.70 0.84
C LEU A 116 -21.68 1.80 1.69
N GLY A 117 -21.13 3.00 1.87
CA GLY A 117 -19.96 3.27 2.70
C GLY A 117 -18.61 2.98 2.03
N PHE A 118 -18.56 2.87 0.70
CA PHE A 118 -17.32 2.70 -0.03
C PHE A 118 -16.71 4.04 -0.43
N GLU A 119 -15.39 4.15 -0.32
CA GLU A 119 -14.64 5.19 -1.01
C GLU A 119 -14.43 4.77 -2.47
N THR A 120 -14.89 5.60 -3.40
CA THR A 120 -14.88 5.24 -4.83
C THR A 120 -13.95 6.13 -5.61
N ASP A 121 -13.03 5.51 -6.35
CA ASP A 121 -12.27 6.20 -7.39
C ASP A 121 -12.93 5.98 -8.75
N VAL A 122 -12.96 7.06 -9.52
CA VAL A 122 -13.69 7.17 -10.78
C VAL A 122 -12.71 7.18 -11.95
N ALA A 123 -12.93 6.30 -12.93
CA ALA A 123 -12.07 6.18 -14.10
C ALA A 123 -12.90 6.23 -15.39
N THR A 124 -12.48 7.04 -16.35
CA THR A 124 -13.14 7.12 -17.68
C THR A 124 -12.32 6.48 -18.78
N THR A 125 -11.09 6.06 -18.49
CA THR A 125 -10.19 5.41 -19.45
C THR A 125 -9.58 4.13 -18.89
N GLU A 126 -9.21 3.19 -19.78
CA GLU A 126 -8.50 1.96 -19.38
C GLU A 126 -7.19 2.25 -18.62
N ARG A 127 -6.52 3.36 -18.95
CA ARG A 127 -5.27 3.77 -18.31
C ARG A 127 -5.50 4.12 -16.84
N ASP A 128 -6.56 4.87 -16.57
CA ASP A 128 -6.91 5.32 -15.22
C ASP A 128 -7.31 4.13 -14.36
N VAL A 129 -8.13 3.21 -14.89
CA VAL A 129 -8.49 1.95 -14.20
C VAL A 129 -7.26 1.19 -13.72
N VAL A 130 -6.24 1.05 -14.59
CA VAL A 130 -5.01 0.34 -14.24
C VAL A 130 -4.18 1.13 -13.24
N ALA A 131 -4.06 2.45 -13.40
CA ALA A 131 -3.31 3.30 -12.50
C ALA A 131 -3.92 3.28 -11.08
N ASP A 132 -5.24 3.47 -10.99
CA ASP A 132 -5.99 3.46 -9.75
C ASP A 132 -5.87 2.09 -9.08
N ALA A 133 -6.18 1.00 -9.78
CA ALA A 133 -6.11 -0.36 -9.20
C ALA A 133 -4.73 -0.73 -8.64
N ILE A 134 -3.66 -0.14 -9.18
CA ILE A 134 -2.29 -0.34 -8.72
C ILE A 134 -1.92 0.59 -7.55
N SER A 135 -2.57 1.75 -7.43
CA SER A 135 -2.22 2.80 -6.47
C SER A 135 -2.43 2.40 -5.02
N SER A 136 -3.39 1.51 -4.75
CA SER A 136 -3.78 1.14 -3.40
C SER A 136 -4.05 -0.38 -3.28
N PRO A 137 -3.60 -1.01 -2.18
CA PRO A 137 -3.92 -2.40 -1.85
C PRO A 137 -5.35 -2.60 -1.33
N ASP A 138 -6.11 -1.52 -1.11
CA ASP A 138 -7.40 -1.55 -0.40
C ASP A 138 -8.62 -1.69 -1.29
N TYR A 139 -8.45 -1.69 -2.62
CA TYR A 139 -9.57 -1.95 -3.51
C TYR A 139 -10.12 -3.36 -3.30
N LEU A 140 -11.39 -3.41 -2.94
CA LEU A 140 -12.12 -4.66 -2.71
C LEU A 140 -12.70 -5.23 -4.00
N PHE A 141 -12.98 -4.36 -4.98
CA PHE A 141 -13.48 -4.73 -6.31
C PHE A 141 -13.39 -3.54 -7.27
N ALA A 142 -13.55 -3.82 -8.56
CA ALA A 142 -13.77 -2.82 -9.61
C ALA A 142 -15.08 -3.12 -10.34
N LEU A 143 -15.89 -2.09 -10.59
CA LEU A 143 -17.00 -2.12 -11.52
C LEU A 143 -16.53 -1.48 -12.82
N ILE A 144 -16.57 -2.23 -13.91
CA ILE A 144 -16.08 -1.77 -15.21
C ILE A 144 -17.19 -1.99 -16.24
N ASP A 145 -17.65 -0.93 -16.86
CA ASP A 145 -18.61 -0.98 -17.95
C ASP A 145 -18.04 -1.77 -19.13
N TYR A 146 -18.92 -2.53 -19.79
CA TYR A 146 -18.57 -3.38 -20.91
C TYR A 146 -17.95 -2.59 -22.07
N THR A 147 -18.33 -1.33 -22.27
CA THR A 147 -17.75 -0.47 -23.31
C THR A 147 -16.27 -0.14 -23.06
N LEU A 148 -15.79 -0.23 -21.81
CA LEU A 148 -14.36 -0.15 -21.48
C LEU A 148 -13.71 -1.54 -21.40
N ALA A 149 -14.42 -2.56 -20.93
CA ALA A 149 -13.85 -3.90 -20.76
C ALA A 149 -13.76 -4.71 -22.06
N GLY A 150 -14.67 -4.48 -23.00
CA GLY A 150 -14.94 -5.33 -24.17
C GLY A 150 -14.17 -5.02 -25.47
N PRO A 151 -13.95 -3.76 -25.89
CA PRO A 151 -13.47 -3.42 -27.25
C PRO A 151 -12.16 -4.10 -27.68
N THR A 152 -11.29 -4.42 -26.72
CA THR A 152 -9.99 -5.06 -26.95
C THR A 152 -9.98 -6.54 -26.55
N SER A 153 -11.12 -7.24 -26.69
CA SER A 153 -11.27 -8.65 -26.28
C SER A 153 -10.88 -8.91 -24.82
N GLY A 154 -11.12 -7.93 -23.93
CA GLY A 154 -10.75 -8.05 -22.52
C GLY A 154 -9.29 -7.78 -22.19
N GLN A 155 -8.51 -7.09 -23.05
CA GLN A 155 -7.09 -6.78 -22.74
C GLN A 155 -6.94 -6.02 -21.42
N LEU A 156 -7.84 -5.09 -21.09
CA LEU A 156 -7.86 -4.42 -19.79
C LEU A 156 -7.92 -5.44 -18.65
N LEU A 157 -8.88 -6.37 -18.69
CA LEU A 157 -9.04 -7.39 -17.66
C LEU A 157 -7.83 -8.33 -17.60
N GLN A 158 -7.29 -8.73 -18.75
CA GLN A 158 -6.07 -9.54 -18.81
C GLN A 158 -4.85 -8.81 -18.22
N ARG A 159 -4.74 -7.50 -18.45
CA ARG A 159 -3.67 -6.66 -17.88
C ARG A 159 -3.77 -6.62 -16.36
N LEU A 160 -4.97 -6.41 -15.81
CA LEU A 160 -5.22 -6.50 -14.37
C LEU A 160 -4.91 -7.91 -13.83
N ARG A 161 -5.18 -8.98 -14.61
CA ARG A 161 -4.85 -10.35 -14.19
C ARG A 161 -3.36 -10.68 -14.22
N ARG A 162 -2.56 -9.97 -15.02
CA ARG A 162 -1.10 -10.17 -15.13
C ARG A 162 -0.31 -9.42 -14.04
N ASP A 163 -0.85 -8.32 -13.52
CA ASP A 163 -0.20 -7.57 -12.44
C ASP A 163 -0.52 -8.24 -11.09
N ASN A 164 0.51 -8.53 -10.30
CA ASN A 164 0.34 -9.21 -9.02
C ASN A 164 -0.46 -8.39 -7.99
N ARG A 165 -0.52 -7.07 -8.10
CA ARG A 165 -1.29 -6.19 -7.19
C ARG A 165 -2.78 -6.27 -7.47
N THR A 166 -3.18 -6.55 -8.71
CA THR A 166 -4.58 -6.54 -9.16
C THR A 166 -5.08 -7.90 -9.64
N ALA A 167 -4.22 -8.93 -9.70
CA ALA A 167 -4.56 -10.27 -10.17
C ALA A 167 -5.71 -10.93 -9.40
N ARG A 168 -5.89 -10.54 -8.13
CA ARG A 168 -6.95 -11.03 -7.25
C ARG A 168 -8.12 -10.07 -7.08
N LEU A 169 -8.09 -8.89 -7.72
CA LEU A 169 -9.17 -7.90 -7.64
C LEU A 169 -10.43 -8.47 -8.31
N PRO A 170 -11.55 -8.61 -7.59
CA PRO A 170 -12.84 -8.99 -8.17
C PRO A 170 -13.33 -7.92 -9.14
N ILE A 171 -13.83 -8.32 -10.31
CA ILE A 171 -14.28 -7.40 -11.34
C ILE A 171 -15.75 -7.65 -11.68
N GLY A 172 -16.59 -6.67 -11.42
CA GLY A 172 -17.96 -6.61 -11.91
C GLY A 172 -18.00 -5.98 -13.29
N ILE A 173 -18.38 -6.75 -14.32
CA ILE A 173 -18.56 -6.22 -15.68
C ILE A 173 -19.98 -5.70 -15.77
N ILE A 174 -20.14 -4.37 -15.80
CA ILE A 174 -21.44 -3.75 -15.97
C ILE A 174 -21.83 -3.86 -17.44
N ALA A 175 -23.02 -4.38 -17.72
CA ALA A 175 -23.49 -4.55 -19.08
C ALA A 175 -24.94 -4.10 -19.25
N SER A 176 -25.19 -3.43 -20.37
CA SER A 176 -26.53 -3.21 -20.89
C SER A 176 -27.15 -4.54 -21.36
N THR A 177 -28.47 -4.53 -21.61
CA THR A 177 -29.17 -5.69 -22.16
C THR A 177 -28.59 -6.15 -23.49
N GLU A 178 -28.11 -5.22 -24.32
CA GLU A 178 -27.54 -5.49 -25.65
C GLU A 178 -26.19 -6.21 -25.57
N ASP A 179 -25.36 -5.84 -24.58
CA ASP A 179 -24.02 -6.40 -24.42
C ASP A 179 -23.96 -7.58 -23.45
N LEU A 180 -25.08 -7.95 -22.81
CA LEU A 180 -25.14 -8.94 -21.74
C LEU A 180 -24.50 -10.29 -22.12
N GLU A 181 -24.79 -10.81 -23.30
CA GLU A 181 -24.24 -12.09 -23.76
C GLU A 181 -22.72 -12.00 -24.04
N ARG A 182 -22.24 -10.84 -24.51
CA ARG A 182 -20.81 -10.61 -24.72
C ARG A 182 -20.09 -10.47 -23.38
N ALA A 183 -20.64 -9.71 -22.45
CA ALA A 183 -20.13 -9.58 -21.09
C ALA A 183 -20.09 -10.93 -20.35
N ARG A 184 -21.10 -11.79 -20.54
CA ARG A 184 -21.12 -13.16 -19.99
C ARG A 184 -20.00 -14.03 -20.55
N ARG A 185 -19.71 -13.95 -21.84
CA ARG A 185 -18.58 -14.67 -22.45
C ARG A 185 -17.24 -14.18 -21.88
N LEU A 186 -17.07 -12.86 -21.81
CA LEU A 186 -15.86 -12.25 -21.25
C LEU A 186 -15.66 -12.65 -19.77
N SER A 187 -16.73 -12.65 -18.99
CA SER A 187 -16.70 -13.05 -17.58
C SER A 187 -16.29 -14.53 -17.40
N ARG A 188 -16.82 -15.45 -18.21
CA ARG A 188 -16.44 -16.88 -18.14
C ARG A 188 -14.97 -17.13 -18.42
N GLN A 189 -14.35 -16.29 -19.25
CA GLN A 189 -12.94 -16.40 -19.63
C GLN A 189 -12.00 -15.66 -18.67
N THR A 190 -12.57 -14.83 -17.77
CA THR A 190 -11.81 -13.97 -16.86
C THR A 190 -12.01 -14.44 -15.43
N PRO A 191 -10.98 -14.99 -14.76
CA PRO A 191 -11.09 -15.38 -13.35
C PRO A 191 -11.55 -14.22 -12.46
N LEU A 192 -12.27 -14.51 -11.38
CA LEU A 192 -12.73 -13.51 -10.40
C LEU A 192 -13.52 -12.36 -11.05
N SER A 193 -14.34 -12.66 -12.04
CA SER A 193 -15.23 -11.69 -12.65
C SER A 193 -16.67 -12.20 -12.64
N ALA A 194 -17.62 -11.27 -12.57
CA ALA A 194 -19.03 -11.54 -12.71
C ALA A 194 -19.70 -10.43 -13.51
N VAL A 195 -20.80 -10.76 -14.18
CA VAL A 195 -21.62 -9.74 -14.85
C VAL A 195 -22.53 -9.07 -13.83
N ILE A 196 -22.57 -7.75 -13.89
CA ILE A 196 -23.41 -6.88 -13.07
C ILE A 196 -24.41 -6.22 -14.01
N TYR A 197 -25.69 -6.31 -13.68
CA TYR A 197 -26.74 -5.54 -14.32
C TYR A 197 -26.67 -4.10 -13.85
N GLN A 198 -26.95 -3.14 -14.75
CA GLN A 198 -26.96 -1.72 -14.44
C GLN A 198 -27.70 -1.47 -13.11
N PRO A 199 -27.00 -1.08 -12.03
CA PRO A 199 -27.64 -0.90 -10.74
C PRO A 199 -28.55 0.32 -10.80
N VAL A 200 -29.79 0.19 -10.33
CA VAL A 200 -30.77 1.29 -10.30
C VAL A 200 -30.84 1.96 -8.93
N ASP A 201 -30.38 1.28 -7.89
CA ASP A 201 -30.35 1.74 -6.49
C ASP A 201 -29.21 1.06 -5.71
N ALA A 202 -28.97 1.50 -4.47
CA ALA A 202 -27.93 0.94 -3.61
C ALA A 202 -28.21 -0.52 -3.20
N ALA A 203 -29.48 -0.90 -3.02
CA ALA A 203 -29.86 -2.24 -2.60
C ALA A 203 -29.57 -3.31 -3.68
N SER A 204 -29.90 -3.00 -4.93
CA SER A 204 -29.60 -3.83 -6.09
C SER A 204 -28.09 -3.93 -6.32
N LEU A 205 -27.35 -2.86 -6.07
CA LEU A 205 -25.89 -2.88 -6.13
C LEU A 205 -25.29 -3.77 -5.02
N ASP A 206 -25.72 -3.62 -3.77
CA ASP A 206 -25.26 -4.43 -2.63
C ASP A 206 -25.51 -5.92 -2.85
N PHE A 207 -26.70 -6.30 -3.34
CA PHE A 207 -27.01 -7.70 -3.66
C PHE A 207 -26.06 -8.26 -4.72
N GLN A 208 -25.83 -7.52 -5.80
CA GLN A 208 -24.93 -7.95 -6.88
C GLN A 208 -23.46 -7.96 -6.45
N PHE A 209 -23.05 -7.01 -5.62
CA PHE A 209 -21.75 -6.95 -4.99
C PHE A 209 -21.48 -8.16 -4.10
N LYS A 210 -22.43 -8.53 -3.22
CA LYS A 210 -22.32 -9.75 -2.39
C LYS A 210 -22.14 -11.01 -3.25
N ARG A 211 -22.79 -11.09 -4.40
CA ARG A 211 -22.59 -12.18 -5.37
C ARG A 211 -21.21 -12.13 -6.03
N LEU A 212 -20.70 -10.95 -6.38
CA LEU A 212 -19.33 -10.79 -6.89
C LEU A 212 -18.30 -11.24 -5.86
N LEU A 213 -18.48 -10.86 -4.59
CA LEU A 213 -17.60 -11.29 -3.51
C LEU A 213 -17.68 -12.80 -3.25
N ALA A 214 -18.85 -13.42 -3.43
CA ALA A 214 -18.99 -14.86 -3.33
C ALA A 214 -18.07 -15.62 -4.32
N VAL A 215 -17.78 -15.04 -5.50
CA VAL A 215 -16.79 -15.58 -6.45
C VAL A 215 -15.37 -15.59 -5.87
N SER A 216 -15.08 -14.68 -4.96
CA SER A 216 -13.78 -14.59 -4.26
C SER A 216 -13.68 -15.59 -3.10
N GLY A 217 -14.81 -16.00 -2.53
CA GLY A 217 -14.87 -16.98 -1.43
C GLY A 217 -14.01 -16.58 -0.23
N GLN A 218 -13.32 -17.55 0.37
CA GLN A 218 -12.42 -17.35 1.54
C GLN A 218 -11.15 -16.52 1.24
N ARG A 219 -10.98 -16.04 0.00
CA ARG A 219 -9.80 -15.25 -0.40
C ARG A 219 -9.92 -13.77 -0.03
N LEU A 220 -11.13 -13.30 0.28
CA LEU A 220 -11.31 -11.95 0.80
C LEU A 220 -10.67 -11.86 2.20
N VAL A 221 -9.73 -10.94 2.35
CA VAL A 221 -9.06 -10.70 3.63
C VAL A 221 -9.86 -9.65 4.41
N PRO A 222 -10.37 -9.99 5.62
CA PRO A 222 -11.16 -9.07 6.42
C PRO A 222 -10.40 -7.75 6.74
N PRO A 223 -11.10 -6.63 6.96
CA PRO A 223 -10.48 -5.35 7.28
C PRO A 223 -9.51 -5.40 8.45
N GLU A 224 -9.87 -6.10 9.53
CA GLU A 224 -9.01 -6.23 10.72
C GLU A 224 -7.69 -6.96 10.41
N GLU A 225 -7.75 -8.06 9.64
CA GLU A 225 -6.55 -8.77 9.19
C GLU A 225 -5.70 -7.86 8.28
N ARG A 226 -6.32 -7.07 7.39
CA ARG A 226 -5.60 -6.11 6.53
C ARG A 226 -4.89 -5.04 7.35
N ARG A 227 -5.57 -4.46 8.36
CA ARG A 227 -5.03 -3.43 9.26
C ARG A 227 -3.86 -3.97 10.08
N GLN A 228 -3.98 -5.17 10.62
CA GLN A 228 -2.89 -5.83 11.36
C GLN A 228 -1.65 -6.03 10.48
N GLN A 229 -1.85 -6.53 9.25
CA GLN A 229 -0.75 -6.71 8.29
C GLN A 229 -0.08 -5.39 7.91
N ALA A 230 -0.86 -4.31 7.76
CA ALA A 230 -0.35 -2.98 7.47
C ALA A 230 0.50 -2.43 8.62
N ARG A 231 -0.02 -2.50 9.86
CA ARG A 231 0.71 -2.10 11.07
C ARG A 231 2.06 -2.80 11.13
N GLN A 232 2.04 -4.12 10.98
CA GLN A 232 3.25 -4.93 11.07
C GLN A 232 4.24 -4.62 9.94
N ALA A 233 3.77 -4.32 8.73
CA ALA A 233 4.63 -3.92 7.63
C ALA A 233 5.32 -2.57 7.87
N VAL A 234 4.61 -1.59 8.43
CA VAL A 234 5.23 -0.29 8.83
C VAL A 234 6.26 -0.50 9.94
N GLU A 235 5.99 -1.38 10.91
CA GLU A 235 6.97 -1.75 11.95
C GLU A 235 8.20 -2.43 11.36
N TRP A 236 8.03 -3.37 10.42
CA TRP A 236 9.15 -4.00 9.72
C TRP A 236 9.97 -2.98 8.93
N LEU A 237 9.32 -2.04 8.24
CA LEU A 237 10.01 -0.94 7.56
C LEU A 237 10.82 -0.10 8.57
N ALA A 238 10.27 0.20 9.75
CA ALA A 238 10.99 0.94 10.79
C ALA A 238 12.20 0.16 11.33
N GLN A 239 12.07 -1.16 11.51
CA GLN A 239 13.18 -2.04 11.90
C GLN A 239 14.28 -2.07 10.83
N LEU A 240 13.91 -2.18 9.56
CA LEU A 240 14.84 -2.16 8.44
C LEU A 240 15.55 -0.79 8.31
N ALA A 241 14.83 0.31 8.54
CA ALA A 241 15.37 1.65 8.52
C ALA A 241 16.42 1.90 9.61
N ALA A 242 16.23 1.29 10.78
CA ALA A 242 17.18 1.33 11.90
C ALA A 242 18.34 0.35 11.76
N SER A 243 18.27 -0.60 10.83
CA SER A 243 19.31 -1.62 10.65
C SER A 243 20.61 -0.99 10.10
N PRO A 244 21.78 -1.35 10.65
CA PRO A 244 23.06 -0.88 10.11
C PRO A 244 23.35 -1.43 8.70
N GLN A 245 22.76 -2.57 8.35
CA GLN A 245 22.94 -3.21 7.06
C GLN A 245 21.85 -2.77 6.08
N GLN A 246 22.16 -1.78 5.24
CA GLN A 246 21.24 -1.23 4.25
C GLN A 246 21.22 -2.06 2.95
N ILE A 247 20.71 -3.29 3.03
CA ILE A 247 20.51 -4.14 1.82
C ILE A 247 19.24 -3.77 1.03
N TYR A 248 18.37 -2.94 1.61
CA TYR A 248 17.08 -2.54 1.05
C TYR A 248 17.04 -1.03 0.77
N ASN A 249 16.57 -0.65 -0.42
CA ASN A 249 16.29 0.75 -0.74
C ASN A 249 14.87 1.13 -0.33
N LEU A 250 14.70 1.59 0.90
CA LEU A 250 13.40 1.93 1.49
C LEU A 250 12.76 3.21 0.92
N ARG A 251 13.49 4.02 0.12
CA ARG A 251 12.91 5.21 -0.52
C ARG A 251 11.72 4.87 -1.43
N ARG A 252 11.69 3.63 -1.94
CA ARG A 252 10.58 3.12 -2.78
C ARG A 252 9.25 3.04 -2.03
N THR A 253 9.25 3.04 -0.70
CA THR A 253 8.02 2.99 0.11
C THR A 253 7.57 4.37 0.60
N GLU A 254 8.26 5.45 0.22
CA GLU A 254 7.97 6.80 0.72
C GLU A 254 6.49 7.18 0.57
N GLY A 255 5.91 7.01 -0.63
CA GLY A 255 4.50 7.37 -0.86
C GLY A 255 3.53 6.62 0.07
N ALA A 256 3.74 5.32 0.27
CA ALA A 256 2.91 4.51 1.16
C ALA A 256 3.05 4.94 2.63
N VAL A 257 4.28 5.21 3.07
CA VAL A 257 4.56 5.59 4.47
C VAL A 257 4.10 7.03 4.76
N SER A 258 4.20 7.94 3.79
CA SER A 258 3.69 9.32 3.89
C SER A 258 2.18 9.39 4.02
N ALA A 259 1.45 8.40 3.48
CA ALA A 259 0.02 8.24 3.76
C ALA A 259 -0.20 7.59 5.14
N ALA A 260 0.58 6.55 5.47
CA ALA A 260 0.45 5.80 6.72
C ALA A 260 0.67 6.63 7.99
N ILE A 261 1.55 7.65 7.96
CA ILE A 261 1.82 8.48 9.15
C ILE A 261 0.58 9.19 9.70
N ARG A 262 -0.46 9.42 8.87
CA ARG A 262 -1.70 10.08 9.27
C ARG A 262 -2.69 9.14 9.96
N VAL A 263 -2.40 7.85 9.98
CA VAL A 263 -3.21 6.84 10.66
C VAL A 263 -2.66 6.65 12.07
N ALA A 264 -3.50 6.84 13.08
CA ALA A 264 -3.12 6.83 14.49
C ALA A 264 -2.30 5.57 14.87
N ASP A 265 -2.74 4.40 14.42
CA ASP A 265 -2.09 3.11 14.71
C ASP A 265 -0.67 2.98 14.12
N PHE A 266 -0.32 3.76 13.09
CA PHE A 266 0.92 3.63 12.32
C PHE A 266 1.87 4.82 12.52
N GLY A 267 1.34 5.97 12.94
CA GLY A 267 2.00 7.26 12.99
C GLY A 267 3.44 7.23 13.52
N PRO A 268 3.68 6.77 14.75
CA PRO A 268 5.02 6.75 15.34
C PRO A 268 6.02 5.88 14.56
N SER A 269 5.60 4.72 14.05
CA SER A 269 6.48 3.83 13.26
C SER A 269 6.74 4.40 11.85
N ALA A 270 5.73 4.99 11.22
CA ALA A 270 5.86 5.66 9.94
C ALA A 270 6.80 6.88 10.02
N ALA A 271 6.72 7.66 11.10
CA ALA A 271 7.62 8.78 11.35
C ALA A 271 9.09 8.34 11.38
N LYS A 272 9.41 7.24 12.09
CA LYS A 272 10.76 6.66 12.13
C LYS A 272 11.27 6.28 10.74
N VAL A 273 10.42 5.69 9.90
CA VAL A 273 10.78 5.34 8.53
C VAL A 273 11.09 6.60 7.72
N LEU A 274 10.19 7.58 7.69
CA LEU A 274 10.37 8.83 6.94
C LEU A 274 11.64 9.58 7.38
N GLY A 275 11.93 9.62 8.69
CA GLY A 275 13.12 10.28 9.23
C GLY A 275 14.43 9.66 8.73
N SER A 276 14.40 8.40 8.30
CA SER A 276 15.57 7.67 7.79
C SER A 276 15.78 7.78 6.28
N LEU A 277 14.79 8.24 5.49
CA LEU A 277 14.84 8.20 4.02
C LEU A 277 15.77 9.26 3.42
N GLY A 278 15.90 10.40 4.11
CA GLY A 278 16.74 11.52 3.68
C GLY A 278 16.26 12.15 2.38
N THR A 279 14.97 12.48 2.29
CA THR A 279 14.33 13.12 1.13
C THR A 279 13.59 14.39 1.58
N ALA A 280 13.46 15.36 0.67
CA ALA A 280 12.70 16.59 0.93
C ALA A 280 11.23 16.29 1.26
N THR A 281 10.60 15.38 0.51
CA THR A 281 9.22 14.94 0.73
C THR A 281 9.02 14.34 2.13
N SER A 282 9.96 13.53 2.63
CA SER A 282 9.88 12.96 3.97
C SER A 282 10.01 14.02 5.06
N GLN A 283 10.99 14.92 4.96
CA GLN A 283 11.15 16.03 5.92
C GLN A 283 9.93 16.94 5.95
N LYS A 284 9.41 17.31 4.77
CA LYS A 284 8.18 18.10 4.66
C LYS A 284 7.01 17.40 5.34
N THR A 285 6.80 16.13 5.03
CA THR A 285 5.68 15.34 5.59
C THR A 285 5.77 15.27 7.12
N LEU A 286 6.97 15.08 7.67
CA LEU A 286 7.20 15.06 9.12
C LEU A 286 6.89 16.41 9.77
N ALA A 287 7.40 17.52 9.20
CA ALA A 287 7.12 18.86 9.69
C ALA A 287 5.62 19.21 9.61
N ASP A 288 4.96 18.81 8.52
CA ASP A 288 3.52 18.98 8.34
C ASP A 288 2.70 18.21 9.37
N VAL A 289 3.01 16.93 9.58
CA VAL A 289 2.29 16.11 10.55
C VAL A 289 2.50 16.60 11.98
N ALA A 290 3.73 16.95 12.35
CA ALA A 290 4.03 17.50 13.68
C ALA A 290 3.22 18.78 13.97
N SER A 291 2.97 19.58 12.94
CA SER A 291 2.24 20.85 13.04
C SER A 291 0.71 20.74 12.98
N GLN A 292 0.15 19.57 12.67
CA GLN A 292 -1.29 19.40 12.48
C GLN A 292 -2.00 19.02 13.78
N LEU A 293 -2.82 19.92 14.33
CA LEU A 293 -3.55 19.70 15.59
C LEU A 293 -4.55 18.53 15.54
N VAL A 294 -5.06 18.18 14.36
CA VAL A 294 -5.97 17.04 14.17
C VAL A 294 -5.28 15.69 14.40
N GLN A 295 -3.94 15.65 14.35
CA GLN A 295 -3.17 14.42 14.54
C GLN A 295 -3.00 14.12 16.04
N PRO A 296 -2.97 12.82 16.44
CA PRO A 296 -2.69 12.45 17.83
C PRO A 296 -1.36 13.02 18.34
N ALA A 297 -1.32 13.43 19.60
CA ALA A 297 -0.12 14.03 20.22
C ALA A 297 1.12 13.15 20.09
N GLU A 298 0.98 11.83 20.28
CA GLU A 298 2.07 10.87 20.12
C GLU A 298 2.64 10.87 18.69
N THR A 299 1.79 10.87 17.67
CA THR A 299 2.18 10.94 16.26
C THR A 299 2.89 12.26 15.95
N ARG A 300 2.36 13.38 16.46
CA ARG A 300 2.96 14.70 16.26
C ARG A 300 4.36 14.77 16.86
N LYS A 301 4.52 14.31 18.09
CA LYS A 301 5.81 14.25 18.79
C LYS A 301 6.80 13.35 18.07
N ALA A 302 6.37 12.15 17.64
CA ALA A 302 7.22 11.25 16.88
C ALA A 302 7.66 11.86 15.54
N ALA A 303 6.76 12.60 14.87
CA ALA A 303 7.08 13.29 13.62
C ALA A 303 8.12 14.41 13.83
N GLY A 304 7.98 15.23 14.88
CA GLY A 304 8.95 16.27 15.21
C GLY A 304 10.33 15.70 15.56
N GLN A 305 10.39 14.64 16.36
CA GLN A 305 11.64 13.94 16.70
C GLN A 305 12.30 13.33 15.46
N ALA A 306 11.52 12.69 14.58
CA ALA A 306 12.03 12.11 13.36
C ALA A 306 12.49 13.18 12.35
N PHE A 307 11.82 14.34 12.31
CA PHE A 307 12.26 15.49 11.53
C PHE A 307 13.63 15.99 12.01
N ALA A 308 13.80 16.20 13.31
CA ALA A 308 15.07 16.61 13.91
C ALA A 308 16.20 15.62 13.62
N ALA A 309 15.94 14.32 13.77
CA ALA A 309 16.91 13.29 13.43
C ALA A 309 17.26 13.28 11.93
N SER A 310 16.28 13.55 11.05
CA SER A 310 16.51 13.63 9.61
C SER A 310 17.36 14.84 9.24
N VAL A 311 17.06 16.03 9.79
CA VAL A 311 17.84 17.26 9.53
C VAL A 311 19.26 17.12 10.06
N SER A 312 19.44 16.55 11.25
CA SER A 312 20.76 16.29 11.82
C SER A 312 21.61 15.37 10.93
N ARG A 313 21.00 14.35 10.31
CA ARG A 313 21.71 13.37 9.48
C ARG A 313 21.91 13.79 8.03
N PHE A 314 20.94 14.49 7.43
CA PHE A 314 20.88 14.75 5.99
C PHE A 314 20.90 16.24 5.63
N GLY A 315 20.94 17.13 6.61
CA GLY A 315 20.77 18.56 6.42
C GLY A 315 19.31 18.97 6.20
N THR A 316 19.08 20.27 6.08
CA THR A 316 17.75 20.83 5.81
C THR A 316 17.43 20.69 4.32
N LEU A 317 16.43 19.87 4.01
CA LEU A 317 15.96 19.61 2.64
C LEU A 317 14.65 20.35 2.31
N LEU A 318 14.15 21.16 3.26
CA LEU A 318 12.99 22.02 3.06
C LEU A 318 13.33 23.20 2.15
N THR A 319 12.39 23.59 1.31
CA THR A 319 12.47 24.83 0.53
C THR A 319 12.24 26.06 1.40
N THR A 320 12.67 27.24 0.95
CA THR A 320 12.42 28.52 1.64
C THR A 320 10.93 28.75 1.91
N GLY A 321 10.05 28.36 0.98
CA GLY A 321 8.60 28.46 1.15
C GLY A 321 8.07 27.57 2.28
N GLU A 322 8.61 26.36 2.41
CA GLU A 322 8.22 25.39 3.46
C GLU A 322 8.76 25.77 4.84
N ILE A 323 9.96 26.38 4.90
CA ILE A 323 10.51 26.93 6.14
C ILE A 323 9.63 28.09 6.63
N ARG A 324 9.28 29.03 5.74
CA ARG A 324 8.38 30.16 6.07
C ARG A 324 7.02 29.69 6.59
N LEU A 325 6.50 28.60 6.04
CA LEU A 325 5.26 27.98 6.52
C LEU A 325 5.38 27.50 7.99
N GLN A 326 6.53 26.99 8.41
CA GLN A 326 6.71 26.59 9.81
C GLN A 326 6.75 27.80 10.76
N TYR A 327 7.39 28.91 10.36
CA TYR A 327 7.33 30.17 11.12
C TYR A 327 5.90 30.68 11.25
N GLN A 328 5.14 30.64 10.15
CA GLN A 328 3.73 31.03 10.17
C GLN A 328 2.93 30.18 11.17
N ARG A 329 3.09 28.85 11.12
CA ARG A 329 2.40 27.92 12.03
C ARG A 329 2.77 28.15 13.49
N TYR A 330 4.04 28.41 13.79
CA TYR A 330 4.46 28.76 15.14
C TYR A 330 3.82 30.06 15.63
N ASN A 331 3.84 31.12 14.81
CA ASN A 331 3.22 32.39 15.16
C ASN A 331 1.70 32.26 15.38
N GLU A 332 1.02 31.48 14.54
CA GLU A 332 -0.42 31.19 14.68
C GLU A 332 -0.73 30.31 15.91
N SER A 333 0.27 29.67 16.51
CA SER A 333 0.09 28.80 17.68
C SER A 333 0.05 29.51 19.03
N GLU A 334 0.10 30.84 19.05
CA GLU A 334 0.13 31.67 20.28
C GLU A 334 -1.00 31.34 21.26
N GLN A 335 -2.18 30.99 20.75
CA GLN A 335 -3.36 30.64 21.56
C GLN A 335 -3.51 29.13 21.82
N GLN A 336 -2.57 28.31 21.34
CA GLN A 336 -2.59 26.85 21.53
C GLN A 336 -1.98 26.46 22.87
N ASP A 337 -2.14 25.19 23.24
CA ASP A 337 -1.55 24.63 24.45
C ASP A 337 0.00 24.66 24.41
N GLN A 338 0.61 24.64 25.60
CA GLN A 338 2.06 24.74 25.75
C GLN A 338 2.81 23.57 25.08
N GLU A 339 2.23 22.38 25.01
CA GLU A 339 2.85 21.21 24.39
C GLU A 339 2.93 21.41 22.86
N THR A 340 1.87 21.92 22.26
CA THR A 340 1.83 22.31 20.85
C THR A 340 2.87 23.38 20.53
N GLN A 341 2.94 24.45 21.33
CA GLN A 341 3.92 25.53 21.11
C GLN A 341 5.35 25.01 21.21
N THR A 342 5.64 24.19 22.21
CA THR A 342 6.97 23.58 22.42
C THR A 342 7.37 22.71 21.23
N LEU A 343 6.43 21.91 20.70
CA LEU A 343 6.70 21.08 19.54
C LEU A 343 7.00 21.94 18.30
N LEU A 344 6.20 22.97 18.03
CA LEU A 344 6.42 23.86 16.88
C LEU A 344 7.72 24.66 17.00
N ALA A 345 8.05 25.14 18.19
CA ALA A 345 9.33 25.77 18.49
C ALA A 345 10.49 24.81 18.17
N SER A 346 10.41 23.54 18.59
CA SER A 346 11.47 22.56 18.35
C SER A 346 11.75 22.29 16.86
N ILE A 347 10.74 22.45 15.99
CA ILE A 347 10.92 22.35 14.53
C ILE A 347 11.73 23.53 14.01
N LEU A 348 11.44 24.75 14.48
CA LEU A 348 12.20 25.95 14.12
C LEU A 348 13.64 25.88 14.65
N ASP A 349 13.81 25.52 15.92
CA ASP A 349 15.12 25.36 16.55
C ASP A 349 16.00 24.38 15.77
N THR A 350 15.41 23.28 15.28
CA THR A 350 16.11 22.30 14.45
C THR A 350 16.63 22.92 13.14
N ILE A 351 15.80 23.72 12.47
CA ILE A 351 16.14 24.36 11.19
C ILE A 351 17.23 25.42 11.42
N GLU A 352 17.07 26.25 12.44
CA GLU A 352 17.99 27.34 12.80
C GLU A 352 19.35 26.80 13.26
N ALA A 353 19.36 25.77 14.12
CA ALA A 353 20.59 25.13 14.57
C ALA A 353 21.40 24.56 13.40
N ARG A 354 20.74 23.96 12.40
CA ARG A 354 21.43 23.47 11.21
C ARG A 354 21.97 24.62 10.35
N ALA A 355 21.18 25.66 10.14
CA ALA A 355 21.62 26.84 9.37
C ALA A 355 22.84 27.53 10.02
N ALA A 356 22.87 27.60 11.35
CA ALA A 356 24.02 28.12 12.10
C ALA A 356 25.26 27.22 11.96
N ALA A 357 25.09 25.90 11.99
CA ALA A 357 26.18 24.96 11.76
C ALA A 357 26.76 25.07 10.34
N ASP A 358 25.90 25.18 9.32
CA ASP A 358 26.33 25.36 7.93
C ASP A 358 27.11 26.67 7.71
N GLN A 359 26.80 27.73 8.48
CA GLN A 359 27.54 29.00 8.46
C GLN A 359 28.88 28.93 9.21
N ALA A 360 29.04 28.04 10.18
CA ALA A 360 30.27 27.89 10.96
C ALA A 360 31.32 26.99 10.27
N ASP A 361 30.88 26.11 9.37
CA ASP A 361 31.75 25.23 8.55
C ASP A 361 32.28 25.92 7.27
N HIS A 362 31.87 27.17 7.01
CA HIS A 362 32.33 28.03 5.91
C HIS A 362 33.23 29.16 6.43
#